data_AF-A0A8X6MBP5-F1
#
_entry.id   AF-A0A8X6MBP5-F1
#
_cell.length_a   1.000
_cell.length_b   1.000
_cell.length_c   1.000
_cell.angle_alpha   90.00
_cell.angle_beta   90.00
_cell.angle_gamma   90.00
#
_symmetry.space_group_name_H-M   'P 1'
#
loop_
_entity.id
_entity.type
_entity.pdbx_description
1 polymer ?
#
loop_
_entity_poly.entity_id
_entity_poly.type
_entity_poly.pdbx_seq_one_letter_code
_entity_poly.pdbx_strand_id
1 'polypeptide(L)'
;MFEVHVNKNGKKRIAGIEGKFADEIFTKMDIEYDIVFPEDNAYGHEVSGGNWTGVVGMVQRGEADLGIATIGVNENRFGVVEFSFPYTTDRLTFAVLKPSEWLTAFGFFNLLDFPTWMLLFGSFLLSTALFFAMLKGTMSYFDVVHKLFGAS
;
A
#
# COMPACT_ATOMS: atom_id res chain seq x y z
N MET A 1 13.83 9.40 8.66
CA MET A 1 15.04 10.15 9.03
C MET A 1 14.79 11.59 8.63
N PHE A 2 14.85 12.52 9.59
CA PHE A 2 14.67 13.94 9.28
C PHE A 2 15.84 14.46 8.46
N GLU A 3 15.56 15.27 7.45
CA GLU A 3 16.60 16.03 6.78
C GLU A 3 17.01 17.20 7.70
N VAL A 4 18.32 17.35 7.93
CA VAL A 4 18.87 18.38 8.79
C VAL A 4 19.65 19.37 7.96
N HIS A 5 19.25 20.63 7.99
CA HIS A 5 19.96 21.71 7.32
C HIS A 5 20.83 22.45 8.33
N VAL A 6 22.11 22.62 8.02
CA VAL A 6 23.02 23.44 8.83
C VAL A 6 23.15 24.80 8.17
N ASN A 7 22.77 25.85 8.89
CA ASN A 7 22.94 27.22 8.39
C ASN A 7 24.44 27.62 8.43
N LYS A 8 24.81 28.67 7.71
CA LYS A 8 26.17 29.25 7.69
C LYS A 8 26.73 29.57 9.08
N ASN A 9 25.85 29.76 10.06
CA ASN A 9 26.19 30.04 11.45
C ASN A 9 26.40 28.77 12.30
N GLY A 10 26.36 27.58 11.70
CA GLY A 10 26.49 26.29 12.41
C GLY A 10 25.21 25.79 13.09
N LYS A 11 24.15 26.60 13.16
CA LYS A 11 22.87 26.20 13.75
C LYS A 11 22.17 25.15 12.87
N LYS A 12 21.81 24.02 13.47
CA LYS A 12 21.03 22.95 12.85
C LYS A 12 19.56 23.38 12.76
N ARG A 13 18.86 22.94 11.72
CA ARG A 13 17.40 23.06 11.56
C ARG A 13 16.85 21.77 10.99
N ILE A 14 15.71 21.34 11.52
CA ILE A 14 14.97 20.19 11.00
C ILE A 14 14.15 20.67 9.79
N ALA A 15 14.25 19.94 8.67
CA ALA A 15 13.41 20.18 7.49
C ALA A 15 12.09 19.42 7.59
N GLY A 16 11.16 19.70 6.66
CA GLY A 16 9.85 19.07 6.63
C GLY A 16 8.82 19.76 7.54
N ILE A 17 7.69 19.07 7.76
CA ILE A 17 6.53 19.64 8.48
C ILE A 17 6.85 19.80 9.97
N GLU A 18 7.47 18.79 10.60
CA GLU A 18 7.76 18.83 12.04
C GLU A 18 8.78 19.90 12.42
N GLY A 19 9.82 20.10 11.60
CA GLY A 19 10.79 21.17 11.83
C GLY A 19 10.18 22.57 11.74
N LYS A 20 9.31 22.79 10.75
CA LYS A 20 8.55 24.05 10.63
C LYS A 20 7.58 24.26 11.78
N PHE A 21 6.96 23.18 12.26
CA PHE A 21 6.06 23.22 13.40
C PHE A 21 6.79 23.59 14.70
N ALA A 22 7.95 22.99 14.97
CA ALA A 22 8.83 23.38 16.07
C ALA A 22 9.27 24.84 15.96
N ASP A 23 9.76 25.26 14.78
CA ASP A 23 10.19 26.63 14.55
C ASP A 23 9.08 27.64 14.88
N GLU A 24 7.85 27.39 14.43
CA GLU A 24 6.72 28.29 14.68
C GLU A 24 6.37 28.34 16.17
N ILE A 25 6.27 27.19 16.85
CA ILE A 25 5.93 27.14 18.28
C ILE A 25 6.98 27.86 19.11
N PHE A 26 8.25 27.52 18.94
CA PHE A 26 9.32 28.10 19.76
C PHE A 26 9.54 29.58 19.47
N THR A 27 9.33 30.02 18.21
CA THR A 27 9.33 31.45 17.88
C THR A 27 8.20 32.19 18.58
N LYS A 28 6.99 31.60 18.67
CA LYS A 28 5.85 32.22 19.39
C LYS A 28 6.04 32.24 20.89
N MET A 29 6.80 31.30 21.43
CA MET A 29 7.14 31.23 22.85
C MET A 29 8.35 32.07 23.24
N ASP A 30 9.06 32.65 22.26
CA ASP A 30 10.32 33.37 22.45
C ASP A 30 11.40 32.49 23.13
N ILE A 31 11.48 31.22 22.71
CA ILE A 31 12.42 30.22 23.22
C ILE A 31 13.44 29.88 22.14
N GLU A 32 14.72 29.94 22.50
CA GLU A 32 15.78 29.36 21.68
C GLU A 32 15.92 27.87 21.95
N TYR A 33 16.12 27.09 20.88
CA TYR A 33 16.34 25.65 20.98
C TYR A 33 17.54 25.22 20.14
N ASP A 34 18.16 24.13 20.58
CA ASP A 34 19.19 23.39 19.88
C ASP A 34 18.74 21.95 19.61
N ILE A 35 19.24 21.36 18.53
CA ILE A 35 18.81 20.03 18.09
C ILE A 35 19.88 18.99 18.40
N VAL A 36 19.47 17.99 19.16
CA VAL A 36 20.22 16.77 19.43
C VAL A 36 19.51 15.57 18.82
N PHE A 37 20.27 14.56 18.40
CA PHE A 37 19.72 13.33 17.83
C PHE A 37 20.16 12.15 18.68
N PRO A 38 19.28 11.14 18.90
CA PRO A 38 19.68 9.92 19.57
C PRO A 38 20.65 9.13 18.71
N GLU A 39 21.65 8.50 19.34
CA GLU A 39 22.68 7.72 18.64
C GLU A 39 22.09 6.55 17.83
N ASP A 40 21.02 5.93 18.35
CA ASP A 40 20.33 4.80 17.74
C ASP A 40 19.34 5.20 16.63
N ASN A 41 19.13 6.51 16.40
CA ASN A 41 18.12 7.04 15.49
C ASN A 41 16.69 6.47 15.69
N ALA A 42 16.37 6.03 16.91
CA ALA A 42 15.07 5.43 17.23
C ALA A 42 14.13 6.44 17.90
N TYR A 43 12.82 6.19 17.78
CA TYR A 43 11.81 6.93 18.56
C TYR A 43 11.87 6.58 20.04
N GLY A 44 12.15 5.32 20.34
CA GLY A 44 12.26 4.79 21.68
C GLY A 44 11.39 3.57 21.90
N HIS A 45 12.04 2.55 22.44
CA HIS A 45 11.43 1.32 22.93
C HIS A 45 11.97 1.05 24.34
N GLU A 46 11.18 0.34 25.14
CA GLU A 46 11.56 -0.06 26.48
C GLU A 46 12.68 -1.10 26.41
N VAL A 47 13.71 -0.90 27.22
CA VAL A 47 14.76 -1.88 27.50
C VAL A 47 14.62 -2.37 28.94
N SER A 48 15.46 -3.31 29.34
CA SER A 48 15.43 -3.87 30.68
C SER A 48 15.54 -2.80 31.77
N GLY A 49 14.75 -2.98 32.83
CA GLY A 49 14.78 -2.11 34.01
C GLY A 49 14.03 -0.79 33.86
N GLY A 50 13.08 -0.67 32.92
CA GLY A 50 12.24 0.53 32.74
C GLY A 50 12.94 1.70 32.08
N ASN A 51 14.15 1.48 31.55
CA ASN A 51 14.87 2.44 30.73
C ASN A 51 14.34 2.41 29.29
N TRP A 52 14.49 3.53 28.58
CA TRP A 52 14.08 3.64 27.18
C TRP A 52 15.25 4.06 26.29
N THR A 53 15.22 3.63 25.03
CA THR A 53 16.16 4.11 24.00
C THR A 53 15.60 5.30 23.22
N GLY A 54 16.34 5.79 22.22
CA GLY A 54 15.84 6.79 21.28
C GLY A 54 15.45 8.11 21.92
N VAL A 55 14.56 8.84 21.23
CA VAL A 55 14.06 10.14 21.68
C VAL A 55 13.40 10.06 23.06
N VAL A 56 12.53 9.07 23.29
CA VAL A 56 11.88 8.88 24.61
C VAL A 56 12.92 8.68 25.72
N GLY A 57 13.96 7.88 25.46
CA GLY A 57 15.04 7.64 26.39
C GLY A 57 15.88 8.87 26.74
N MET A 58 16.20 9.71 25.73
CA MET A 58 16.93 10.95 25.95
C MET A 58 16.16 11.90 26.88
N VAL A 59 14.84 12.03 26.67
CA VAL A 59 13.98 12.85 27.53
C VAL A 59 13.89 12.25 28.94
N GLN A 60 13.69 10.93 29.05
CA GLN A 60 13.65 10.23 30.34
C GLN A 60 14.94 10.45 31.17
N ARG A 61 16.10 10.46 30.52
CA ARG A 61 17.41 10.65 31.17
C ARG A 61 17.80 12.12 31.37
N GLY A 62 16.98 13.07 30.91
CA GLY A 62 17.28 14.51 30.98
C GLY A 62 18.40 14.95 30.04
N GLU A 63 18.69 14.18 28.98
CA GLU A 63 19.65 14.53 27.93
C GLU A 63 19.03 15.50 26.91
N ALA A 64 17.69 15.59 26.88
CA ALA A 64 16.92 16.54 26.07
C ALA A 64 15.68 17.01 26.84
N ASP A 65 15.35 18.30 26.74
CA ASP A 65 14.19 18.87 27.43
C ASP A 65 12.85 18.54 26.73
N LEU A 66 12.87 18.37 25.41
CA LEU A 66 11.71 18.02 24.59
C LEU A 66 12.09 17.05 23.47
N GLY A 67 11.25 16.05 23.24
CA GLY A 67 11.31 15.19 22.06
C GLY A 67 10.32 15.64 20.98
N ILE A 68 10.82 16.05 19.81
CA ILE A 68 9.99 16.25 18.62
C ILE A 68 10.24 15.15 17.58
N ALA A 69 9.21 14.37 17.31
CA ALA A 69 9.21 13.32 16.30
C ALA A 69 7.77 12.82 16.09
N THR A 70 7.54 12.00 15.05
CA THR A 70 6.28 11.28 14.81
C THR A 70 6.10 10.13 15.81
N ILE A 71 6.00 10.45 17.10
CA ILE A 71 5.90 9.50 18.20
C ILE A 71 4.43 9.33 18.58
N GLY A 72 3.89 8.12 18.38
CA GLY A 72 2.56 7.77 18.85
C GLY A 72 2.47 7.75 20.38
N VAL A 73 1.39 8.33 20.91
CA VAL A 73 1.02 8.28 22.33
C VAL A 73 0.54 6.87 22.67
N ASN A 74 1.13 6.27 23.70
CA ASN A 74 0.69 4.98 24.24
C ASN A 74 0.93 4.93 25.76
N GLU A 75 0.27 3.98 26.45
CA GLU A 75 0.32 3.88 27.91
C GLU A 75 1.74 3.65 28.44
N ASN A 76 2.51 2.77 27.79
CA ASN A 76 3.89 2.46 28.21
C ASN A 76 4.80 3.70 28.18
N ARG A 77 4.67 4.56 27.16
CA ARG A 77 5.44 5.81 27.05
C ARG A 77 4.91 6.88 27.99
N PHE A 78 3.60 6.94 28.22
CA PHE A 78 3.00 7.90 29.15
C PHE A 78 3.47 7.68 30.60
N GLY A 79 3.88 6.46 30.95
CA GLY A 79 4.47 6.15 32.25
C GLY A 79 5.88 6.71 32.47
N VAL A 80 6.58 7.19 31.43
CA VAL A 80 7.97 7.67 31.52
C VAL A 80 8.18 9.09 31.03
N VAL A 81 7.32 9.61 30.14
CA VAL A 81 7.38 10.98 29.63
C VAL A 81 5.98 11.59 29.55
N GLU A 82 5.88 12.90 29.72
CA GLU A 82 4.65 13.65 29.51
C GLU A 82 4.48 14.03 28.03
N PHE A 83 3.29 13.81 27.48
CA PHE A 83 2.96 14.18 26.11
C PHE A 83 2.15 15.48 26.08
N SER A 84 2.36 16.28 25.04
CA SER A 84 1.44 17.38 24.71
C SER A 84 0.09 16.85 24.23
N PHE A 85 -0.87 17.75 24.01
CA PHE A 85 -2.03 17.40 23.21
C PHE A 85 -1.59 16.93 21.81
N PRO A 86 -2.19 15.84 21.27
CA PRO A 86 -1.88 15.37 19.94
C PRO A 86 -2.16 16.46 18.90
N TYR A 87 -1.17 16.78 18.07
CA TYR A 87 -1.30 17.77 16.99
C TYR A 87 -1.58 17.13 15.62
N THR A 88 -1.45 15.80 15.50
CA THR A 88 -1.79 15.02 14.31
C THR A 88 -2.37 13.66 14.70
N THR A 89 -3.04 12.99 13.76
CA THR A 89 -3.57 11.64 13.94
C THR A 89 -3.37 10.85 12.66
N ASP A 90 -2.59 9.78 12.75
CA ASP A 90 -2.37 8.85 11.65
C ASP A 90 -3.11 7.53 11.89
N ARG A 91 -3.50 6.87 10.80
CA ARG A 91 -4.10 5.54 10.83
C ARG A 91 -3.07 4.50 10.44
N LEU A 92 -2.93 3.45 11.25
CA LEU A 92 -2.14 2.29 10.88
C LEU A 92 -2.78 1.61 9.67
N THR A 93 -2.01 1.50 8.60
CA THR A 93 -2.44 0.85 7.35
C THR A 93 -1.27 0.05 6.78
N PHE A 94 -1.59 -0.86 5.86
CA PHE A 94 -0.59 -1.65 5.14
C PHE A 94 -0.26 -0.97 3.81
N ALA A 95 1.04 -0.83 3.54
CA ALA A 95 1.52 -0.51 2.20
C ALA A 95 1.78 -1.83 1.46
N VAL A 96 1.08 -2.02 0.34
CA VAL A 96 1.30 -3.14 -0.58
C VAL A 96 1.72 -2.57 -1.94
N LEU A 97 2.53 -3.32 -2.67
CA LEU A 97 2.87 -2.96 -4.04
C LEU A 97 1.58 -2.89 -4.87
N LYS A 98 1.48 -1.89 -5.74
CA LYS A 98 0.40 -1.84 -6.72
C LYS A 98 0.44 -3.17 -7.51
N PRO A 99 -0.68 -3.93 -7.59
CA PRO A 99 -0.70 -5.15 -8.37
C PRO A 99 -0.39 -4.81 -9.84
N SER A 100 0.35 -5.69 -10.51
CA SER A 100 0.59 -5.52 -11.95
C SER A 100 -0.75 -5.56 -12.68
N GLU A 101 -0.98 -4.60 -13.58
CA GLU A 101 -2.21 -4.57 -14.37
C GLU A 101 -2.24 -5.78 -15.30
N TRP A 102 -3.24 -6.64 -15.12
CA TRP A 102 -3.45 -7.86 -15.92
C TRP A 102 -4.15 -7.57 -17.26
N LEU A 103 -4.23 -6.31 -17.67
CA LEU A 103 -4.87 -5.86 -18.90
C LEU A 103 -3.99 -6.19 -20.11
N THR A 104 -3.80 -7.48 -20.35
CA THR A 104 -3.32 -7.97 -21.64
C THR A 104 -4.45 -7.74 -22.63
N ALA A 105 -4.18 -7.14 -23.79
CA ALA A 105 -5.17 -6.97 -24.86
C ALA A 105 -5.86 -8.30 -25.28
N PHE A 106 -5.24 -9.43 -24.94
CA PHE A 106 -5.74 -10.79 -25.17
C PHE A 106 -6.35 -11.46 -23.93
N GLY A 107 -6.56 -10.74 -22.83
CA GLY A 107 -7.16 -11.27 -21.60
C GLY A 107 -8.56 -11.88 -21.82
N PHE A 108 -9.26 -11.46 -22.87
CA PHE A 108 -10.50 -12.06 -23.33
C PHE A 108 -10.36 -13.55 -23.68
N PHE A 109 -9.22 -13.98 -24.24
CA PHE A 109 -8.99 -15.39 -24.58
C PHE A 109 -8.80 -16.29 -23.35
N ASN A 110 -8.46 -15.71 -22.19
CA ASN A 110 -8.37 -16.43 -20.92
C ASN A 110 -9.74 -16.68 -20.27
N LEU A 111 -10.84 -16.17 -20.84
CA LEU A 111 -12.19 -16.40 -20.30
C LEU A 111 -12.70 -17.83 -20.56
N LEU A 112 -12.16 -18.50 -21.58
CA LEU A 112 -12.54 -19.86 -21.97
C LEU A 112 -11.30 -20.72 -22.09
N ASP A 113 -11.38 -21.95 -21.61
CA ASP A 113 -10.29 -22.92 -21.77
C ASP A 113 -10.10 -23.30 -23.24
N PHE A 114 -8.88 -23.71 -23.59
CA PHE A 114 -8.53 -24.16 -24.94
C PHE A 114 -9.49 -25.23 -25.51
N PRO A 115 -9.94 -26.26 -24.74
CA PRO A 115 -10.93 -27.21 -25.24
C PRO A 115 -12.25 -26.55 -25.65
N THR A 116 -12.71 -25.53 -24.92
CA THR A 116 -13.95 -24.81 -25.22
C THR A 116 -13.82 -24.00 -26.51
N TRP A 117 -12.66 -23.37 -26.74
CA TRP A 117 -12.34 -22.72 -28.01
C TRP A 117 -12.38 -23.69 -29.20
N MET A 118 -11.79 -24.88 -29.03
CA MET A 118 -11.82 -25.91 -30.06
C MET A 118 -13.25 -26.42 -30.35
N LEU A 119 -14.09 -26.55 -29.32
CA LEU A 119 -15.50 -26.91 -29.49
C LEU A 119 -16.30 -25.82 -30.22
N LEU A 120 -16.08 -24.55 -29.89
CA LEU A 120 -16.70 -23.43 -30.59
C LEU A 120 -16.32 -23.44 -32.08
N PHE A 121 -15.03 -23.58 -32.38
CA PHE A 121 -14.55 -23.68 -33.76
C PHE A 121 -15.12 -24.90 -34.49
N GLY A 122 -15.15 -26.06 -33.83
CA GLY A 122 -15.75 -27.28 -34.37
C GLY A 122 -17.25 -27.14 -34.65
N SER A 123 -18.01 -26.51 -33.76
CA SER A 123 -19.44 -26.26 -33.94
C SER A 123 -19.72 -25.32 -35.11
N PHE A 124 -18.86 -24.31 -35.31
CA PHE A 124 -18.95 -23.39 -36.43
C PHE A 124 -18.68 -24.09 -37.76
N LEU A 125 -17.65 -24.94 -37.83
CA LEU A 125 -17.37 -25.74 -39.02
C LEU A 125 -18.50 -26.73 -39.33
N LEU A 126 -19.02 -27.42 -38.32
CA LEU A 126 -20.11 -28.38 -38.47
C LEU A 126 -21.38 -27.71 -38.99
N SER A 127 -21.77 -26.58 -38.38
CA SER A 127 -22.95 -25.81 -38.84
C SER A 127 -22.79 -25.33 -40.28
N THR A 128 -21.60 -24.85 -40.66
CA THR A 128 -21.29 -24.43 -42.02
C THR A 128 -21.37 -25.60 -43.01
N ALA A 129 -20.81 -26.76 -42.67
CA ALA A 129 -20.86 -27.96 -43.50
C ALA A 129 -22.30 -28.46 -43.72
N LEU A 130 -23.11 -28.50 -42.66
CA LEU A 130 -24.52 -28.85 -42.74
C LEU A 130 -25.29 -27.86 -43.62
N PHE A 131 -25.05 -26.56 -43.45
CA PHE A 131 -25.67 -25.53 -44.27
C PHE A 131 -25.34 -25.67 -45.76
N PHE A 132 -24.07 -25.91 -46.10
CA PHE A 132 -23.67 -26.19 -47.48
C PHE A 132 -24.27 -27.48 -48.05
N ALA A 133 -24.37 -28.54 -47.25
CA ALA A 133 -25.00 -29.79 -47.66
C ALA A 133 -26.49 -29.61 -47.98
N MET A 134 -27.21 -28.81 -47.17
CA MET A 134 -28.60 -28.44 -47.45
C MET A 134 -28.73 -27.61 -48.73
N LEU A 135 -27.87 -26.59 -48.92
CA LEU A 135 -27.91 -25.73 -50.11
C LEU A 135 -27.60 -26.48 -51.42
N LYS A 136 -26.77 -27.53 -51.37
CA LYS A 136 -26.47 -28.38 -52.52
C LYS A 136 -27.58 -29.39 -52.85
N GLY A 137 -28.70 -29.39 -52.11
CA GLY A 137 -29.94 -30.08 -52.50
C GLY A 137 -29.91 -31.60 -52.40
N THR A 138 -29.03 -32.19 -51.60
CA THR A 138 -28.96 -33.65 -51.42
C THR A 138 -29.72 -34.18 -50.20
N MET A 139 -30.08 -33.33 -49.22
CA MET A 139 -30.86 -33.74 -48.03
C MET A 139 -31.80 -32.63 -47.55
N SER A 140 -33.07 -32.97 -47.31
CA SER A 140 -34.05 -32.06 -46.70
C SER A 140 -33.75 -31.87 -45.20
N TYR A 141 -34.04 -30.69 -44.63
CA TYR A 141 -33.82 -30.39 -43.20
C TYR A 141 -34.45 -31.46 -42.29
N PHE A 142 -35.66 -31.92 -42.63
CA PHE A 142 -36.36 -32.98 -41.92
C PHE A 142 -35.61 -34.32 -41.94
N ASP A 143 -34.93 -34.67 -43.03
CA ASP A 143 -34.18 -35.92 -43.13
C ASP A 143 -32.96 -35.93 -42.21
N VAL A 144 -32.28 -34.79 -42.07
CA VAL A 144 -31.09 -34.65 -41.22
C VAL A 144 -31.48 -34.72 -39.73
N VAL A 145 -32.55 -34.01 -39.34
CA VAL A 145 -33.05 -34.02 -37.95
C VAL A 145 -33.56 -35.41 -37.57
N HIS A 146 -34.30 -36.08 -38.46
CA HIS A 146 -34.78 -37.44 -38.23
C HIS A 146 -33.64 -38.47 -38.16
N LYS A 147 -32.56 -38.29 -38.91
CA LYS A 147 -31.42 -39.22 -38.91
C LYS A 147 -30.48 -39.05 -37.70
N LEU A 148 -30.39 -37.85 -37.14
CA LEU A 148 -29.58 -37.56 -35.96
C LEU A 148 -30.31 -37.83 -34.63
N PHE A 149 -31.62 -37.57 -34.58
CA PHE A 149 -32.39 -37.63 -33.33
C PHE A 149 -33.55 -38.66 -33.36
N GLY A 150 -33.84 -39.25 -34.52
CA GLY A 150 -34.97 -40.18 -34.71
C GLY A 150 -34.60 -41.66 -34.79
N ALA A 151 -33.44 -42.07 -34.28
CA ALA A 151 -33.11 -43.48 -34.09
C ALA A 151 -33.39 -43.90 -32.63
N SER A 152 -34.64 -44.28 -32.36
CA SER A 152 -35.04 -45.19 -31.27
C SER A 152 -36.14 -46.11 -31.76
#